data_AF-A0A8C6GYU9-F1
#
_entry.id   AF-A0A8C6GYU9-F1
#
_cell.length_a   1.000
_cell.length_b   1.000
_cell.length_c   1.000
_cell.angle_alpha   90.00
_cell.angle_beta   90.00
_cell.angle_gamma   90.00
#
_symmetry.space_group_name_H-M   'P 1'
#
loop_
_entity.id
_entity.type
_entity.pdbx_description
1 polymer ?
#
loop_
_entity_poly.entity_id
_entity_poly.type
_entity_poly.pdbx_seq_one_letter_code
_entity_poly.pdbx_strand_id
1 'polypeptide(L)'
;MEQLLRAQLHTTTLRAFGSSGGGCISEGYAYYTDSGPVFVKVNRRTQARQMFEGEMASLEALRNTGLVRVPKPMKVIDLPGGGAVFVMEHLKMKSLSSQASKLGEQMADLHLYNQKLREKSKTRQNTVGCGAEDAEPQGVTKFGFHTVTCCGFIPQCLQPFPSRVASSSLAGLTGP
;
A
#
# COMPACT_ATOMS: atom_id res chain seq x y z
N MET A 1 13.31 -6.00 19.61
CA MET A 1 13.05 -5.79 18.16
C MET A 1 14.02 -6.58 17.29
N GLU A 2 15.34 -6.45 17.46
CA GLU A 2 16.32 -7.14 16.58
C GLU A 2 16.22 -8.68 16.59
N GLN A 3 16.06 -9.29 17.77
CA GLN A 3 15.83 -10.74 17.88
C GLN A 3 14.57 -11.18 17.13
N LEU A 4 13.50 -10.39 17.21
CA LEU A 4 12.25 -10.63 16.48
C LEU A 4 12.47 -10.54 14.97
N LEU A 5 13.21 -9.53 14.49
CA LEU A 5 13.55 -9.39 13.07
C LEU A 5 14.39 -10.57 12.58
N ARG A 6 15.40 -11.00 13.35
CA ARG A 6 16.23 -12.17 13.03
C ARG A 6 15.40 -13.44 12.89
N ALA A 7 14.49 -13.68 13.84
CA ALA A 7 13.61 -14.84 13.81
C ALA A 7 12.62 -14.79 12.63
N GLN A 8 11.99 -13.64 12.39
CA GLN A 8 10.94 -13.48 11.38
C GLN A 8 11.46 -13.41 9.94
N LEU A 9 12.70 -12.94 9.76
CA LEU A 9 13.38 -12.89 8.46
C LEU A 9 14.31 -14.09 8.23
N HIS A 10 14.40 -15.01 9.18
CA HIS A 10 15.29 -16.17 9.13
C HIS A 10 16.74 -15.78 8.78
N THR A 11 17.25 -14.73 9.43
CA THR A 11 18.58 -14.16 9.15
C THR A 11 19.48 -14.22 10.38
N THR A 12 20.74 -14.59 10.16
CA THR A 12 21.83 -14.58 11.13
C THR A 12 22.56 -13.24 11.14
N THR A 13 22.56 -12.49 10.04
CA THR A 13 23.05 -11.11 10.01
C THR A 13 21.90 -10.14 10.17
N LEU A 14 22.05 -9.19 11.09
CA LEU A 14 21.20 -8.01 11.19
C LEU A 14 22.09 -6.87 11.67
N ARG A 15 22.58 -6.04 10.74
CA ARG A 15 23.47 -4.92 11.03
C ARG A 15 22.83 -3.63 10.55
N ALA A 16 22.53 -2.72 11.48
CA ALA A 16 21.98 -1.42 11.14
C ALA A 16 22.97 -0.62 10.27
N PHE A 17 22.46 0.14 9.31
CA PHE A 17 23.26 1.05 8.50
C PHE A 17 22.45 2.27 8.05
N GLY A 18 23.15 3.33 7.66
CA GLY A 18 22.53 4.61 7.30
C GLY A 18 21.94 5.35 8.49
N SER A 19 21.48 6.57 8.26
CA SER A 19 20.77 7.33 9.30
C SER A 19 19.33 6.83 9.40
N SER A 20 18.84 6.64 10.63
CA SER A 20 17.42 6.42 10.87
C SER A 20 16.63 7.64 10.39
N GLY A 21 15.94 7.51 9.25
CA GLY A 21 15.02 8.52 8.77
C GLY A 21 13.78 8.49 9.65
N GLY A 22 13.65 9.44 10.58
CA GLY A 22 12.42 9.63 11.35
C GLY A 22 11.31 10.09 10.41
N GLY A 23 10.42 9.17 10.01
CA GLY A 23 9.16 9.58 9.40
C GLY A 23 8.31 10.27 10.46
N CYS A 24 7.48 11.24 10.06
CA CYS A 24 6.65 12.00 11.02
C CYS A 24 5.78 11.12 11.92
N ILE A 25 5.40 9.93 11.45
CA ILE A 25 4.48 9.01 12.14
C ILE A 25 5.17 7.72 12.62
N SER A 26 6.23 7.28 11.93
CA SER A 26 6.88 5.99 12.20
C SER A 26 8.40 6.13 12.11
N GLU A 27 9.11 5.38 12.95
CA GLU A 27 10.57 5.31 12.92
C GLU A 27 11.02 4.41 11.77
N GLY A 28 12.04 4.85 11.02
CA GLY A 28 12.60 4.10 9.88
C GLY A 28 14.03 3.66 10.14
N TYR A 29 14.31 2.38 9.89
CA TYR A 29 15.63 1.76 10.06
C TYR A 29 16.02 0.96 8.82
N ALA A 30 17.31 0.93 8.49
CA ALA A 30 17.84 0.07 7.44
C ALA A 30 18.82 -0.95 8.02
N TYR A 31 18.72 -2.21 7.58
CA TYR A 31 19.53 -3.32 8.08
C TYR A 31 20.10 -4.15 6.93
N TYR A 32 21.38 -4.50 7.02
CA TYR A 32 21.94 -5.58 6.21
C TYR A 32 21.49 -6.92 6.78
N THR A 33 20.97 -7.80 5.93
CA THR A 33 20.61 -9.19 6.24
C THR A 33 21.36 -10.15 5.32
N ASP A 34 21.29 -11.44 5.60
CA ASP A 34 21.90 -12.48 4.76
C ASP A 34 21.32 -12.50 3.33
N SER A 35 20.08 -12.03 3.16
CA SER A 35 19.37 -11.97 1.88
C SER A 35 19.41 -10.59 1.21
N GLY A 36 20.26 -9.69 1.71
CA GLY A 36 20.37 -8.31 1.23
C GLY A 36 19.79 -7.26 2.18
N PRO A 37 19.84 -5.97 1.80
CA PRO A 37 19.40 -4.88 2.68
C PRO A 37 17.88 -4.77 2.75
N VAL A 38 17.36 -4.55 3.96
CA VAL A 38 15.93 -4.34 4.23
C VAL A 38 15.70 -2.99 4.90
N PHE A 39 14.53 -2.41 4.65
CA PHE A 39 14.04 -1.22 5.34
C PHE A 39 12.88 -1.62 6.26
N VAL A 40 12.90 -1.07 7.46
CA VAL A 40 12.01 -1.45 8.56
C VAL A 40 11.34 -0.20 9.10
N LYS A 41 10.01 -0.15 9.00
CA LYS A 41 9.19 0.86 9.67
C LYS A 41 8.68 0.33 10.99
N VAL A 42 8.73 1.15 12.04
CA VAL A 42 8.34 0.78 13.39
C VAL A 42 7.34 1.79 13.92
N ASN A 43 6.24 1.30 14.51
CA ASN A 43 5.25 2.16 15.14
C ASN A 43 4.64 1.44 16.35
N ARG A 44 4.64 2.11 17.52
CA ARG A 44 4.20 1.53 18.80
C ARG A 44 2.71 1.72 19.10
N ARG A 45 1.97 2.44 18.25
CA ARG A 45 0.53 2.63 18.42
C ARG A 45 -0.23 1.36 18.05
N THR A 46 -1.31 1.05 18.78
CA THR A 46 -2.14 -0.15 18.56
C THR A 46 -2.70 -0.26 17.14
N GLN A 47 -2.93 0.87 16.47
CA GLN A 47 -3.43 0.96 15.09
C GLN A 47 -2.37 0.66 14.02
N ALA A 48 -1.10 0.51 14.41
CA ALA A 48 0.02 0.34 13.49
C ALA A 48 -0.10 -0.91 12.61
N ARG A 49 -0.63 -2.01 13.15
CA ARG A 49 -0.77 -3.25 12.37
C ARG A 49 -1.69 -3.06 11.17
N GLN A 50 -2.90 -2.57 11.38
CA GLN A 50 -3.85 -2.30 10.30
C GLN A 50 -3.27 -1.31 9.28
N MET A 51 -2.64 -0.23 9.75
CA MET A 51 -1.99 0.75 8.89
C MET A 51 -0.92 0.10 7.98
N PHE A 52 -0.06 -0.75 8.55
CA PHE A 52 0.99 -1.43 7.80
C PHE A 52 0.50 -2.56 6.90
N GLU A 53 -0.57 -3.28 7.27
CA GLU A 53 -1.21 -4.26 6.38
C GLU A 53 -1.82 -3.57 5.15
N GLY A 54 -2.46 -2.41 5.36
CA GLY A 54 -2.94 -1.55 4.27
C GLY A 54 -1.81 -1.05 3.36
N GLU A 55 -0.70 -0.60 3.95
CA GLU A 55 0.49 -0.18 3.18
C GLU A 55 1.09 -1.36 2.39
N MET A 56 1.19 -2.53 3.01
CA MET A 56 1.68 -3.76 2.39
C MET A 56 0.85 -4.13 1.15
N ALA A 57 -0.47 -4.19 1.29
CA ALA A 57 -1.38 -4.48 0.18
C ALA A 57 -1.31 -3.42 -0.94
N SER A 58 -1.13 -2.15 -0.56
CA SER A 58 -0.97 -1.05 -1.53
C SER A 58 0.30 -1.18 -2.36
N LEU A 59 1.43 -1.51 -1.71
CA LEU A 59 2.71 -1.74 -2.40
C LEU A 59 2.66 -3.00 -3.28
N GLU A 60 1.97 -4.05 -2.85
CA GLU A 60 1.77 -5.24 -3.69
C GLU A 60 0.96 -4.93 -4.94
N ALA A 61 -0.13 -4.16 -4.82
CA ALA A 61 -0.92 -3.75 -5.98
C ALA A 61 -0.10 -2.94 -6.98
N LEU A 62 0.68 -1.96 -6.50
CA LEU A 62 1.59 -1.18 -7.35
C LEU A 62 2.64 -2.07 -8.02
N ARG A 63 3.27 -2.98 -7.28
CA ARG A 63 4.27 -3.92 -7.80
C ARG A 63 3.69 -4.81 -8.89
N ASN A 64 2.46 -5.30 -8.72
CA ASN A 64 1.78 -6.19 -9.66
C ASN A 64 1.43 -5.48 -10.98
N THR A 65 1.36 -4.14 -11.02
CA THR A 65 1.23 -3.43 -12.30
C THR A 65 2.48 -3.52 -13.16
N GLY A 66 3.66 -3.70 -12.55
CA GLY A 66 4.95 -3.70 -13.23
C GLY A 66 5.38 -2.34 -13.83
N LEU A 67 4.62 -1.27 -13.58
CA LEU A 67 4.84 0.03 -14.26
C LEU A 67 5.87 0.90 -13.54
N VAL A 68 5.85 0.89 -12.21
CA VAL A 68 6.60 1.83 -11.37
C VAL A 68 7.40 1.06 -10.34
N ARG A 69 8.66 1.46 -10.13
CA ARG A 69 9.49 0.84 -9.09
C ARG A 69 9.01 1.24 -7.71
N VAL A 70 8.58 0.25 -6.94
CA VAL A 70 8.23 0.36 -5.51
C VAL A 70 9.08 -0.63 -4.71
N PRO A 71 9.30 -0.40 -3.40
CA PRO A 71 9.98 -1.40 -2.56
C PRO A 71 9.15 -2.67 -2.50
N LYS A 72 9.79 -3.84 -2.60
CA LYS A 72 9.10 -5.12 -2.39
C LYS A 72 8.64 -5.25 -0.92
N PRO A 73 7.33 -5.26 -0.63
CA PRO A 73 6.85 -5.60 0.71
C PRO A 73 7.24 -7.02 1.10
N MET A 74 7.59 -7.23 2.36
CA MET A 74 8.01 -8.55 2.87
C MET A 74 7.09 -9.05 3.98
N LYS A 75 6.91 -8.29 5.07
CA LYS A 75 6.15 -8.77 6.23
C LYS A 75 5.72 -7.67 7.19
N VAL A 76 4.53 -7.84 7.80
CA VAL A 76 4.08 -7.08 8.98
C VAL A 76 4.14 -7.96 10.23
N ILE A 77 4.79 -7.47 11.28
CA ILE A 77 5.10 -8.22 12.51
C ILE A 77 4.61 -7.41 13.72
N ASP A 78 3.90 -8.05 14.63
CA ASP A 78 3.48 -7.42 15.89
C ASP A 78 4.65 -7.28 16.87
N LEU A 79 4.70 -6.14 17.57
CA LEU A 79 5.69 -5.89 18.60
C LEU A 79 5.21 -6.41 19.96
N PRO A 80 6.10 -7.03 20.76
CA PRO A 80 5.85 -7.25 22.18
C PRO A 80 5.61 -5.90 22.87
N GLY A 81 4.47 -5.76 23.57
CA GLY A 81 4.08 -4.51 24.23
C GLY A 81 3.27 -3.54 23.37
N GLY A 82 2.90 -3.93 22.14
CA GLY A 82 1.97 -3.20 21.29
C GLY A 82 2.62 -2.45 20.13
N GLY A 83 1.82 -2.23 19.09
CA GLY A 83 2.28 -1.71 17.81
C GLY A 83 2.84 -2.80 16.89
N ALA A 84 3.44 -2.37 15.79
CA ALA A 84 3.87 -3.26 14.72
C ALA A 84 5.13 -2.75 14.02
N VAL A 85 5.71 -3.67 13.24
CA VAL A 85 6.85 -3.46 12.36
C VAL A 85 6.46 -3.84 10.96
N PHE A 86 6.84 -3.02 9.97
CA PHE A 86 6.70 -3.35 8.57
C PHE A 86 8.06 -3.43 7.89
N VAL A 87 8.38 -4.62 7.38
CA VAL A 87 9.63 -4.92 6.68
C VAL A 87 9.40 -4.94 5.18
N MET A 88 10.28 -4.27 4.45
CA MET A 88 10.29 -4.19 2.99
C MET A 88 11.72 -4.13 2.45
N GLU A 89 11.86 -4.25 1.14
CA GLU A 89 13.12 -4.01 0.43
C GLU A 89 13.67 -2.61 0.73
N HIS A 90 14.98 -2.52 0.98
CA HIS A 90 15.67 -1.24 1.04
C HIS A 90 16.03 -0.74 -0.36
N LEU A 91 15.44 0.38 -0.78
CA LEU A 91 15.81 1.06 -2.02
C LEU A 91 16.95 2.05 -1.78
N LYS A 92 18.04 1.93 -2.56
CA LYS A 92 19.08 2.96 -2.62
C LYS A 92 18.57 4.14 -3.44
N MET A 93 17.90 5.08 -2.77
CA MET A 93 17.36 6.28 -3.39
C MET A 93 18.48 7.14 -3.97
N LYS A 94 18.24 7.67 -5.18
CA LYS A 94 19.13 8.59 -5.89
C LYS A 94 18.32 9.79 -6.36
N SER A 95 18.99 10.89 -6.71
CA SER A 95 18.32 12.05 -7.31
C SER A 95 17.56 11.65 -8.58
N LEU A 96 16.37 12.23 -8.74
CA LEU A 96 15.50 12.02 -9.90
C LEU A 96 15.84 12.93 -11.09
N SER A 97 16.86 13.80 -10.98
CA SER A 97 17.13 14.85 -11.98
C SER A 97 17.24 14.33 -13.43
N SER A 98 17.82 13.14 -13.64
CA SER A 98 17.93 12.53 -14.98
C SER A 98 16.81 11.54 -15.32
N GLN A 99 15.89 11.26 -14.41
CA GLN A 99 14.84 10.23 -14.54
C GLN A 99 13.42 10.76 -14.38
N ALA A 100 13.25 12.05 -14.09
CA ALA A 100 11.95 12.67 -13.84
C ALA A 100 10.97 12.50 -15.01
N SER A 101 11.43 12.67 -16.26
CA SER A 101 10.59 12.44 -17.45
C SER A 101 10.07 11.00 -17.52
N LYS A 102 10.95 10.02 -17.27
CA LYS A 102 10.57 8.60 -17.30
C LYS A 102 9.58 8.26 -16.19
N LEU A 103 9.78 8.81 -15.00
CA LEU A 103 8.83 8.66 -13.91
C LEU A 103 7.47 9.27 -14.28
N GLY A 104 7.45 10.42 -14.95
CA GLY A 104 6.22 11.06 -15.45
C GLY A 104 5.44 10.16 -16.41
N GLU A 105 6.12 9.53 -17.37
CA GLU A 105 5.52 8.53 -18.27
C GLU A 105 4.96 7.34 -17.51
N GLN A 106 5.73 6.76 -16.58
CA GLN A 106 5.28 5.61 -15.78
C GLN A 106 4.08 5.95 -14.90
N MET A 107 3.99 7.18 -14.38
CA MET A 107 2.82 7.67 -13.66
C MET A 107 1.59 7.82 -14.58
N ALA A 108 1.76 8.35 -15.79
CA ALA A 108 0.68 8.43 -16.75
C ALA A 108 0.16 7.03 -17.14
N ASP A 109 1.07 6.08 -17.37
CA ASP A 109 0.69 4.70 -17.64
C ASP A 109 -0.02 4.04 -16.46
N LEU A 110 0.41 4.31 -15.22
CA LEU A 110 -0.24 3.81 -14.02
C LEU A 110 -1.68 4.32 -13.90
N HIS A 111 -1.91 5.61 -14.17
CA HIS A 111 -3.28 6.17 -14.17
C HIS A 111 -4.18 5.54 -15.24
N LEU A 112 -3.63 5.22 -16.41
CA LEU A 112 -4.38 4.61 -17.51
C LEU A 112 -4.49 3.08 -17.40
N TYR A 113 -3.76 2.44 -16.48
CA TYR A 113 -3.62 0.99 -16.39
C TYR A 113 -4.98 0.26 -16.36
N ASN A 114 -5.87 0.64 -15.43
CA ASN A 114 -7.17 -0.02 -15.30
C ASN A 114 -8.06 0.20 -16.54
N GLN A 115 -8.02 1.40 -17.14
CA GLN A 115 -8.76 1.68 -18.36
C GLN A 115 -8.29 0.76 -19.51
N LYS A 116 -6.97 0.66 -19.71
CA LYS A 116 -6.37 -0.22 -20.73
C LYS A 116 -6.77 -1.68 -20.52
N LEU A 117 -6.81 -2.18 -19.27
CA LEU A 117 -7.27 -3.55 -18.97
C LEU A 117 -8.74 -3.77 -19.34
N ARG A 118 -9.61 -2.79 -19.07
CA ARG A 118 -11.05 -2.86 -19.42
C ARG A 118 -11.27 -2.86 -20.93
N GLU A 119 -10.53 -2.02 -21.66
CA GLU A 119 -10.58 -1.96 -23.12
C GLU A 119 -10.12 -3.29 -23.74
N LYS A 120 -8.98 -3.84 -23.28
CA LYS A 120 -8.50 -5.17 -23.69
C LYS A 120 -9.55 -6.28 -23.44
N SER A 121 -10.20 -6.24 -22.28
CA SER A 121 -11.24 -7.22 -21.92
C SER A 121 -12.45 -7.14 -22.86
N LYS A 122 -12.91 -5.92 -23.19
CA LYS A 122 -14.01 -5.69 -24.16
C LYS A 122 -13.66 -6.19 -25.56
N THR A 123 -12.46 -5.90 -26.04
CA THR A 123 -12.01 -6.36 -27.37
C THR A 123 -11.95 -7.88 -27.47
N ARG A 124 -11.50 -8.57 -26.40
CA ARG A 124 -11.52 -10.04 -26.34
C ARG A 124 -12.94 -10.60 -26.35
N GLN A 125 -13.86 -10.02 -25.58
CA GLN A 125 -15.26 -10.45 -25.55
C GLN A 125 -15.97 -10.32 -26.92
N ASN A 126 -15.54 -9.35 -27.74
CA ASN A 126 -16.11 -9.10 -29.06
C ASN A 126 -15.48 -9.96 -30.18
N THR A 127 -14.47 -10.78 -29.88
CA THR A 127 -13.77 -11.63 -30.86
C THR A 127 -14.14 -13.10 -30.67
N VAL A 128 -14.83 -13.70 -31.64
CA VAL A 128 -15.18 -15.14 -31.61
C VAL A 128 -13.93 -15.97 -31.94
N GLY A 129 -13.62 -16.98 -31.12
CA GLY A 129 -12.52 -17.92 -31.35
C GLY A 129 -11.24 -17.67 -30.55
N CYS A 130 -11.18 -16.63 -29.72
CA CYS A 130 -10.09 -16.48 -28.74
C CYS A 130 -10.32 -17.43 -27.56
N GLY A 131 -9.54 -18.52 -27.52
CA GLY A 131 -9.48 -19.43 -26.39
C GLY A 131 -9.02 -18.73 -25.10
N ALA A 132 -9.26 -19.37 -23.96
CA ALA A 132 -8.86 -18.92 -22.63
C ALA A 132 -7.33 -19.00 -22.48
N GLU A 133 -6.60 -18.11 -23.15
CA GLU A 133 -5.15 -18.02 -23.05
C GLU A 133 -4.77 -16.92 -22.04
N ASP A 134 -4.14 -17.43 -20.98
CA ASP A 134 -3.55 -16.82 -19.79
C ASP A 134 -4.47 -15.97 -18.92
N ALA A 135 -4.35 -16.15 -17.60
CA ALA A 135 -5.04 -15.41 -16.56
C ALA A 135 -4.54 -13.96 -16.49
N GLU A 136 -4.76 -13.21 -17.56
CA GLU A 136 -4.39 -11.80 -17.66
C GLU A 136 -5.26 -10.96 -16.70
N PRO A 137 -4.68 -9.95 -16.04
CA PRO A 137 -5.42 -9.10 -15.11
C PRO A 137 -6.64 -8.45 -15.79
N GLN A 138 -7.85 -8.67 -15.25
CA GLN A 138 -9.04 -7.97 -15.71
C GLN A 138 -9.16 -6.59 -15.05
N GLY A 139 -9.65 -5.62 -15.83
CA GLY A 139 -9.91 -4.30 -15.30
C GLY A 139 -11.09 -4.29 -14.32
N VAL A 140 -10.99 -3.52 -13.25
CA VAL A 140 -12.01 -3.43 -12.20
C VAL A 140 -12.97 -2.26 -12.43
N THR A 141 -14.22 -2.41 -11.99
CA THR A 141 -15.25 -1.35 -12.02
C THR A 141 -15.36 -0.61 -10.69
N LYS A 142 -14.98 -1.26 -9.58
CA LYS A 142 -14.97 -0.69 -8.23
C LYS A 142 -13.55 -0.66 -7.71
N PHE A 143 -13.05 0.53 -7.42
CA PHE A 143 -11.73 0.71 -6.80
C PHE A 143 -11.79 0.42 -5.31
N GLY A 144 -10.67 -0.05 -4.77
CA GLY A 144 -10.50 -0.33 -3.36
C GLY A 144 -9.52 -1.49 -3.14
N PHE A 145 -9.15 -1.67 -1.89
CA PHE A 145 -8.32 -2.78 -1.44
C PHE A 145 -9.18 -3.81 -0.70
N HIS A 146 -8.71 -5.06 -0.68
CA HIS A 146 -9.30 -6.14 0.12
C HIS A 146 -9.06 -5.96 1.62
N THR A 147 -8.17 -5.04 2.00
CA THR A 147 -7.87 -4.65 3.37
C THR A 147 -8.02 -3.14 3.53
N VAL A 148 -8.10 -2.68 4.78
CA VAL A 148 -8.21 -1.26 5.11
C VAL A 148 -6.87 -0.57 4.83
N THR A 149 -6.86 0.40 3.94
CA THR A 149 -5.73 1.34 3.78
C THR A 149 -5.92 2.56 4.68
N CYS A 150 -4.83 3.24 5.03
CA CYS A 150 -4.88 4.37 5.95
C CYS A 150 -4.13 5.60 5.41
N CYS A 151 -4.63 6.79 5.69
CA CYS A 151 -3.86 8.05 5.62
C CYS A 151 -3.40 8.41 7.03
N GLY A 152 -2.13 8.15 7.35
CA GLY A 152 -1.68 8.13 8.74
C GLY A 152 -2.45 7.06 9.52
N PHE A 153 -3.17 7.45 10.57
CA PHE A 153 -4.03 6.54 11.35
C PHE A 153 -5.52 6.59 10.96
N ILE A 154 -5.87 7.30 9.88
CA ILE A 154 -7.26 7.45 9.44
C ILE A 154 -7.57 6.37 8.40
N PRO A 155 -8.47 5.41 8.70
CA PRO A 155 -8.91 4.40 7.73
C PRO A 155 -9.56 5.06 6.50
N GLN A 156 -9.22 4.59 5.30
CA GLN A 156 -9.71 5.10 4.02
C GLN A 156 -10.84 4.24 3.44
N CYS A 157 -11.60 3.54 4.27
CA CYS A 157 -12.76 2.79 3.77
C CYS A 157 -13.76 3.74 3.12
N LEU A 158 -14.14 3.45 1.86
CA LEU A 158 -15.43 3.82 1.31
C LEU A 158 -16.53 3.04 2.06
N GLN A 159 -16.75 3.38 3.33
CA GLN A 159 -18.10 3.24 3.88
C GLN A 159 -18.98 4.12 2.98
N PRO A 160 -20.16 3.67 2.52
CA PRO A 160 -21.12 4.61 1.98
C PRO A 160 -21.25 5.73 3.03
N PHE A 161 -20.99 6.98 2.63
CA PHE A 161 -21.30 8.12 3.47
C PHE A 161 -22.71 7.87 4.03
N PRO A 162 -22.93 7.89 5.35
CA PRO A 162 -24.30 7.90 5.84
C PRO A 162 -24.94 9.09 5.15
N SER A 163 -25.93 8.82 4.29
CA SER A 163 -26.77 9.85 3.69
C SER A 163 -27.17 10.74 4.85
N ARG A 164 -26.77 12.02 4.80
CA ARG A 164 -27.18 13.01 5.79
C ARG A 164 -28.65 12.75 6.08
N VAL A 165 -28.97 12.30 7.30
CA VAL A 165 -30.35 12.37 7.75
C VAL A 165 -30.66 13.84 7.65
N ALA A 166 -31.49 14.18 6.66
CA ALA A 166 -32.04 15.51 6.56
C ALA A 166 -32.78 15.72 7.87
N SER A 167 -32.22 16.54 8.76
CA SER A 167 -32.95 17.09 9.88
C SER A 167 -34.04 17.97 9.28
N SER A 168 -35.18 17.38 9.01
CA SER A 168 -36.38 18.10 8.61
C SER A 168 -36.89 18.89 9.81
N SER A 169 -36.75 20.20 9.67
CA SER A 169 -37.66 21.26 10.13
C SER A 169 -37.96 21.38 11.63
N LEU A 170 -37.48 22.51 12.18
CA LEU A 170 -38.29 23.34 13.08
C LEU A 170 -39.69 23.59 12.48
N ALA A 171 -40.75 23.43 13.26
CA ALA A 171 -41.87 24.37 13.38
C ALA A 171 -42.94 23.79 14.32
N GLY A 172 -43.40 24.58 15.30
CA GLY A 172 -44.59 24.23 16.07
C GLY A 172 -44.67 24.85 17.46
N LEU A 173 -44.60 26.18 17.57
CA LEU A 173 -45.22 26.90 18.68
C LEU A 173 -46.74 26.72 18.60
N THR A 174 -47.41 26.42 19.72
CA THR A 174 -48.56 27.15 20.34
C THR A 174 -49.50 26.23 21.12
N GLY A 175 -49.53 26.39 22.46
CA GLY A 175 -50.70 26.41 23.37
C GLY A 175 -51.67 25.22 23.49
N PRO A 176 -52.61 25.26 24.46
CA PRO A 176 -52.87 26.31 25.46
C PRO A 176 -52.18 26.10 26.82
#